data_AF-A0A183DLK6-F1
#
_entry.id   AF-A0A183DLK6-F1
#
_cell.length_a   1.000
_cell.length_b   1.000
_cell.length_c   1.000
_cell.angle_alpha   90.00
_cell.angle_beta   90.00
_cell.angle_gamma   90.00
#
_symmetry.space_group_name_H-M   'P 1'
#
loop_
_entity.id
_entity.type
_entity.pdbx_description
1 polymer ?
#
loop_
_entity_poly.entity_id
_entity_poly.type
_entity_poly.pdbx_seq_one_letter_code
_entity_poly.pdbx_strand_id
1 'polypeptide(L)' 'MWDLAPEFGAAVVFAEHRFYGKSQPFGNKSYANIRNLGYLSSEQALADFVLLIRHLKSEVNFWHSF' A
#
# COMPACT_ATOMS: atom_id res chain seq x y z
N MET A 1 0.35 0.22 -17.58
CA MET A 1 1.33 -0.26 -16.57
C MET A 1 2.14 -1.40 -17.14
N TRP A 2 1.52 -2.52 -17.53
CA TRP A 2 2.23 -3.69 -18.07
C TRP A 2 2.95 -3.45 -19.40
N ASP A 3 2.41 -2.60 -20.27
CA ASP A 3 3.07 -2.29 -21.54
C ASP A 3 4.27 -1.33 -21.35
N LEU A 4 4.15 -0.37 -20.42
CA LEU A 4 5.15 0.68 -20.20
C LEU A 4 6.25 0.27 -19.22
N ALA A 5 5.95 -0.54 -18.20
CA ALA A 5 6.93 -0.89 -17.18
C ALA A 5 8.21 -1.54 -17.74
N PRO A 6 8.15 -2.47 -18.73
CA PRO A 6 9.33 -3.01 -19.39
C PRO A 6 10.17 -1.94 -20.11
N GLU A 7 9.52 -0.96 -20.74
CA GLU A 7 10.22 0.12 -21.47
C GLU A 7 11.07 0.99 -20.53
N PHE A 8 10.62 1.17 -19.28
CA PHE A 8 11.31 1.96 -18.26
C PHE A 8 12.16 1.14 -17.29
N GLY A 9 12.23 -0.19 -17.44
CA GLY A 9 12.86 -1.08 -16.47
C GLY A 9 12.25 -0.92 -15.06
N ALA A 10 10.96 -0.63 -14.99
CA ALA A 10 10.28 -0.24 -13.75
C ALA A 10 9.60 -1.43 -13.07
N ALA A 11 9.65 -1.45 -11.74
CA ALA A 11 8.83 -2.35 -10.93
C ALA A 11 7.35 -1.90 -10.93
N VAL A 12 6.43 -2.87 -10.97
CA VAL A 12 4.98 -2.61 -10.84
C VAL A 12 4.52 -3.09 -9.47
N VAL A 13 4.02 -2.17 -8.65
CA VAL A 13 3.54 -2.45 -7.30
C VAL A 13 2.08 -2.02 -7.17
N PHE A 14 1.21 -2.95 -6.80
CA PHE A 14 -0.19 -2.67 -6.46
C PHE A 14 -0.35 -2.68 -4.95
N ALA A 15 -0.54 -1.51 -4.36
CA ALA A 15 -0.80 -1.35 -2.95
C ALA A 15 -2.32 -1.37 -2.70
N GLU A 16 -2.78 -2.31 -1.88
CA GLU A 16 -4.19 -2.37 -1.50
C GLU A 16 -4.51 -1.24 -0.51
N HIS A 17 -5.64 -0.56 -0.72
CA HIS A 17 -6.07 0.54 0.13
C HIS A 17 -6.53 0.01 1.49
N ARG A 18 -6.17 0.71 2.58
CA ARG A 18 -6.67 0.38 3.93
C ARG A 18 -8.19 0.24 3.96
N PHE A 19 -8.69 -0.69 4.78
CA PHE A 19 -10.08 -1.12 4.92
C PHE A 19 -10.66 -1.94 3.74
N TYR A 20 -9.96 -2.09 2.62
CA TYR A 20 -10.41 -2.91 1.50
C TYR A 20 -9.68 -4.25 1.45
N GLY A 21 -10.34 -5.25 0.87
CA GLY A 21 -9.79 -6.60 0.72
C GLY A 21 -9.27 -7.16 2.04
N LYS A 22 -8.00 -7.58 2.05
CA LYS A 22 -7.35 -8.17 3.22
C LYS A 22 -6.73 -7.11 4.14
N SER A 23 -6.57 -5.88 3.66
CA SER A 23 -5.93 -4.78 4.38
C SER A 23 -6.88 -4.17 5.40
N GLN A 24 -7.10 -4.89 6.50
CA GLN A 24 -8.03 -4.53 7.57
C GLN A 24 -7.28 -4.08 8.83
N PRO A 25 -7.17 -2.76 9.13
CA PRO A 25 -6.38 -2.27 10.27
C PRO A 25 -6.80 -2.85 11.62
N PHE A 26 -8.08 -3.22 11.75
CA PHE A 26 -8.64 -3.85 12.96
C PHE A 26 -9.28 -5.22 12.66
N GLY A 27 -8.87 -5.88 11.56
CA GLY A 27 -9.47 -7.14 11.12
C GLY A 27 -10.99 -7.03 10.91
N ASN A 28 -11.74 -8.01 11.41
CA ASN A 28 -13.21 -8.03 11.34
C ASN A 28 -13.87 -6.87 12.10
N LYS A 29 -13.13 -6.14 12.95
CA LYS A 29 -13.63 -4.99 13.71
C LYS A 29 -13.40 -3.66 13.01
N SER A 30 -12.84 -3.64 11.80
CA SER A 30 -12.53 -2.39 11.08
C SER A 30 -13.78 -1.51 10.86
N TYR A 31 -14.95 -2.13 10.70
CA TYR A 31 -16.22 -1.44 10.51
C TYR A 31 -17.11 -1.43 11.76
N ALA A 32 -16.63 -1.94 12.90
CA ALA A 32 -17.49 -2.21 14.07
C ALA A 32 -17.94 -0.94 14.82
N ASN A 33 -17.20 0.17 14.71
CA ASN A 33 -17.57 1.42 15.38
C ASN A 33 -16.90 2.63 14.70
N ILE A 34 -17.40 3.82 15.01
CA ILE A 34 -16.93 5.10 14.43
C ILE A 34 -15.46 5.36 14.75
N ARG A 35 -14.94 4.91 15.90
CA ARG A 35 -13.53 5.11 16.26
C ARG A 35 -12.60 4.32 15.33
N ASN A 36 -12.94 3.07 15.03
CA ASN A 36 -12.19 2.23 14.09
C ASN A 36 -12.37 2.74 12.65
N LEU A 37 -13.61 3.02 12.24
CA LEU A 37 -13.91 3.51 10.90
C LEU A 37 -13.31 4.89 10.63
N GLY A 38 -13.09 5.71 11.66
CA GLY A 38 -12.51 7.05 11.54
C GLY A 38 -11.11 7.09 10.94
N TYR A 39 -10.41 5.95 10.85
CA TYR A 39 -9.11 5.84 10.16
C TYR A 39 -9.21 5.56 8.66
N LEU A 40 -10.43 5.40 8.11
CA LEU A 40 -10.70 5.31 6.68
C LEU A 40 -10.76 6.72 6.08
N SER A 41 -9.58 7.29 5.81
CA SER A 41 -9.44 8.58 5.13
C SER A 41 -8.38 8.51 4.03
N SER A 42 -8.49 9.39 3.05
CA SER A 42 -7.54 9.49 1.94
C SER A 42 -6.15 9.94 2.40
N GLU A 43 -6.07 10.88 3.36
CA GLU A 43 -4.81 11.36 3.95
C GLU A 43 -4.05 10.20 4.61
N GLN A 44 -4.80 9.37 5.33
CA GLN A 44 -4.28 8.20 6.01
C GLN A 44 -3.82 7.11 5.02
N ALA A 45 -4.56 6.88 3.93
CA ALA A 45 -4.15 5.95 2.88
C ALA A 45 -2.91 6.44 2.12
N LEU A 46 -2.83 7.73 1.84
CA LEU A 46 -1.63 8.34 1.25
C LEU A 46 -0.41 8.18 2.18
N ALA A 47 -0.60 8.35 3.50
CA ALA A 47 0.46 8.11 4.48
C ALA A 47 0.95 6.64 4.45
N ASP A 48 0.06 5.66 4.27
CA ASP A 48 0.47 4.25 4.09
C ASP A 48 1.36 4.09 2.86
N PHE A 49 0.98 4.71 1.73
CA PHE A 49 1.76 4.60 0.50
C PHE A 49 3.12 5.28 0.62
N VAL A 50 3.23 6.39 1.34
CA VAL A 50 4.54 7.00 1.66
C VAL A 50 5.42 6.03 2.45
N LEU A 51 4.86 5.37 3.47
CA LEU A 51 5.59 4.39 4.27
C LEU A 51 5.98 3.15 3.45
N LEU A 52 5.07 2.65 2.60
CA LEU A 52 5.33 1.53 1.71
C LEU A 52 6.45 1.83 0.72
N ILE A 53 6.41 2.98 0.04
CA ILE A 53 7.47 3.38 -0.90
C ILE A 53 8.82 3.47 -0.17
N ARG A 54 8.84 4.04 1.04
CA ARG A 54 10.07 4.13 1.84
C ARG A 54 10.59 2.75 2.21
N HIS A 55 9.72 1.83 2.62
CA HIS A 55 10.09 0.47 2.95
C HIS A 55 10.68 -0.27 1.74
N LEU A 56 10.00 -0.24 0.60
CA LEU A 56 10.47 -0.86 -0.65
C LEU A 56 11.81 -0.28 -1.12
N LYS A 57 12.02 1.03 -0.95
CA LYS A 57 13.31 1.66 -1.29
C LYS A 57 14.43 1.27 -0.34
N SER A 58 14.13 1.01 0.94
CA SER A 58 15.13 0.65 1.94
C SER A 58 15.59 -0.81 1.88
N GLU A 59 14.79 -1.68 1.29
CA GLU A 59 15.13 -3.08 1.07
C GLU A 59 16.15 -3.19 -0.09
N VAL A 60 17.44 -3.33 0.24
CA VAL A 60 18.56 -3.43 -0.73
C VAL A 60 18.34 -4.55 -1.76
N ASN A 61 17.63 -5.63 -1.38
CA ASN A 61 17.34 -6.76 -2.26
C ASN A 61 16.18 -6.52 -3.24
N PHE A 62 15.32 -5.52 -2.98
CA PHE A 62 14.18 -5.24 -3.86
C PHE A 62 14.63 -4.81 -5.27
N TRP A 63 15.76 -4.09 -5.36
CA TRP A 63 16.28 -3.56 -6.62
C TRP A 63 17.18 -4.54 -7.39
N HIS A 64 17.70 -5.58 -6.73
CA HIS A 64 18.57 -6.59 -7.35
C HIS A 64 17.81 -7.80 -7.93
N SER A 65 16.48 -7.81 -7.81
CA SER A 65 15.62 -8.91 -8.28
C SER A 65 15.06 -8.71 -9.69
N PHE A 66 15.42 -7.61 -10.36
CA PHE A 66 14.94 -7.21 -11.69
C PHE A 66 16.09 -7.04 -12.67
#